data_AF-A0A5M9U2C0-F1
#
_entry.id   AF-A0A5M9U2C0-F1
#
_cell.length_a   1.000
_cell.length_b   1.000
_cell.length_c   1.000
_cell.angle_alpha   90.00
_cell.angle_beta   90.00
_cell.angle_gamma   90.00
#
_symmetry.space_group_name_H-M   'P 1'
#
loop_
_entity.id
_entity.type
_entity.pdbx_description
1 polymer ?
#
loop_
_entity_poly.entity_id
_entity_poly.type
_entity_poly.pdbx_seq_one_letter_code
_entity_poly.pdbx_strand_id
1 'polypeptide(L)'
;MIFINYEMDFVSDWHDIIIGDIEEKGLRYSRTTPKELLVIKYFTYLRKTGGTPHPRRVHRSNEFVCPSHLQNGLSQLIHCLENGTSISPYFSRAIDDISKIDRMFNDWGVLHLHLGDKPDQRDQRLIERTGPLLFLYLQKDDAYLINVYWHGDWTDRSILQTMYDNWPELIEPYILKSLKKGAKLVHQLTENELHEARGEGSLVLQELTDENGFPFVIIPPTFGMTTSRDASQDVSSYDKFVELLLHLESHFKKNHELFEGNIANPLRLKLIRDIDNMFYVVEQSTGTIIK
;
A
#
# COMPACT_ATOMS: atom_id res chain seq x y z
N MET A 1 9.43 -22.07 42.89
CA MET A 1 9.12 -21.22 41.72
C MET A 1 9.05 -22.15 40.53
N ILE A 2 7.90 -22.29 39.88
CA ILE A 2 7.78 -23.11 38.66
C ILE A 2 8.42 -22.30 37.54
N PHE A 3 9.55 -22.77 37.01
CA PHE A 3 10.13 -22.20 35.79
C PHE A 3 9.40 -22.79 34.60
N ILE A 4 8.54 -21.99 33.96
CA ILE A 4 7.88 -22.36 32.71
C ILE A 4 8.79 -21.90 31.57
N ASN A 5 9.25 -22.84 30.74
CA ASN A 5 9.92 -22.51 29.49
C ASN A 5 8.87 -22.23 28.40
N TYR A 6 9.06 -21.16 27.65
CA TYR A 6 8.18 -20.76 26.55
C TYR A 6 8.87 -20.98 25.22
N GLU A 7 8.17 -21.61 24.29
CA GLU A 7 8.54 -21.66 22.87
C GLU A 7 7.43 -20.96 22.08
N MET A 8 7.71 -19.76 21.58
CA MET A 8 6.79 -18.98 20.74
C MET A 8 7.55 -17.95 19.91
N ASP A 9 7.04 -17.71 18.69
CA ASP A 9 7.48 -16.65 17.78
C ASP A 9 6.27 -16.24 16.92
N PHE A 10 5.44 -15.38 17.49
CA PHE A 10 4.19 -14.96 16.86
C PHE A 10 4.42 -14.11 15.62
N VAL A 11 5.56 -13.43 15.54
CA VAL A 11 5.96 -12.68 14.34
C VAL A 11 6.25 -13.65 13.20
N SER A 12 7.03 -14.71 13.43
CA SER A 12 7.28 -15.74 12.41
C SER A 12 6.00 -16.49 12.02
N ASP A 13 5.15 -16.85 12.98
CA ASP A 13 3.86 -17.50 12.68
C ASP A 13 2.98 -16.58 11.82
N TRP A 14 2.91 -15.28 12.13
CA TRP A 14 2.17 -14.31 11.35
C TRP A 14 2.74 -14.14 9.93
N HIS A 15 4.06 -14.08 9.79
CA HIS A 15 4.70 -14.08 8.47
C HIS A 15 4.29 -15.28 7.63
N ASP A 16 4.27 -16.48 8.21
CA ASP A 16 3.87 -17.70 7.50
C ASP A 16 2.41 -17.66 7.05
N ILE A 17 1.52 -17.14 7.89
CA ILE A 17 0.10 -16.94 7.55
C ILE A 17 -0.05 -15.99 6.35
N ILE A 18 0.61 -14.83 6.39
CA ILE A 18 0.52 -13.84 5.32
C ILE A 18 1.18 -14.35 4.03
N ILE A 19 2.28 -15.09 4.12
CA ILE A 19 2.88 -15.72 2.93
C ILE A 19 1.93 -16.75 2.32
N GLY A 20 1.17 -17.49 3.14
CA GLY A 20 0.07 -18.32 2.67
C GLY A 20 -0.95 -17.55 1.82
N ASP A 21 -1.34 -16.33 2.23
CA ASP A 21 -2.25 -15.47 1.45
C ASP A 21 -1.64 -15.05 0.10
N ILE A 22 -0.34 -14.75 0.09
CA ILE A 22 0.40 -14.39 -1.14
C ILE A 22 0.36 -15.57 -2.11
N GLU A 23 0.61 -16.79 -1.63
CA GLU A 23 0.59 -18.03 -2.43
C GLU A 23 -0.83 -18.37 -2.93
N GLU A 24 -1.84 -18.29 -2.07
CA GLU A 24 -3.25 -18.54 -2.41
C GLU A 24 -3.75 -17.60 -3.53
N LYS A 25 -3.33 -16.33 -3.48
CA LYS A 25 -3.64 -15.34 -4.52
C LYS A 25 -2.84 -15.54 -5.81
N GLY A 26 -1.88 -16.46 -5.84
CA GLY A 26 -1.01 -16.71 -6.98
C GLY A 26 -0.02 -15.57 -7.25
N LEU A 27 0.31 -14.78 -6.23
CA LEU A 27 1.26 -13.67 -6.36
C LEU A 27 2.69 -14.21 -6.43
N ARG A 28 3.45 -13.72 -7.40
CA ARG A 28 4.85 -14.08 -7.62
C ARG A 28 5.76 -13.21 -6.77
N TYR A 29 6.79 -13.84 -6.22
CA TYR A 29 7.84 -13.18 -5.46
C TYR A 29 9.15 -13.96 -5.56
N SER A 30 10.28 -13.34 -5.21
CA SER A 30 11.55 -14.05 -5.08
C SER A 30 11.61 -14.83 -3.77
N ARG A 31 11.95 -16.12 -3.84
CA ARG A 31 12.13 -16.98 -2.65
C ARG A 31 13.32 -16.57 -1.77
N THR A 32 14.21 -15.71 -2.27
CA THR A 32 15.32 -15.16 -1.51
C THR A 32 14.95 -13.86 -0.78
N THR A 33 13.77 -13.30 -1.04
CA THR A 33 13.30 -12.10 -0.34
C THR A 33 12.96 -12.48 1.12
N PRO A 34 13.51 -11.75 2.11
CA PRO A 34 13.15 -11.92 3.51
C PRO A 34 11.64 -11.81 3.76
N LYS A 35 11.10 -12.57 4.72
CA LYS A 35 9.66 -12.68 4.98
C LYS A 35 9.03 -11.33 5.33
N GLU A 36 9.72 -10.52 6.12
CA GLU A 36 9.32 -9.17 6.50
C GLU A 36 9.07 -8.28 5.27
N LEU A 37 9.96 -8.36 4.27
CA LEU A 37 9.82 -7.60 3.03
C LEU A 37 8.67 -8.15 2.16
N LEU A 38 8.41 -9.46 2.19
CA LEU A 38 7.24 -10.03 1.49
C LEU A 38 5.94 -9.52 2.08
N VAL A 39 5.83 -9.45 3.41
CA VAL A 39 4.64 -8.93 4.09
C VAL A 39 4.43 -7.45 3.79
N ILE A 40 5.49 -6.64 3.84
CA ILE A 40 5.41 -5.21 3.47
C ILE A 40 4.95 -5.04 2.01
N LYS A 41 5.50 -5.82 1.08
CA LYS A 41 5.11 -5.78 -0.34
C LYS A 41 3.67 -6.26 -0.55
N TYR A 42 3.19 -7.18 0.27
CA TYR A 42 1.80 -7.60 0.27
C TYR A 42 0.86 -6.49 0.74
N PHE A 43 1.24 -5.70 1.75
CA PHE A 43 0.47 -4.51 2.15
C PHE A 43 0.38 -3.49 1.01
N THR A 44 1.48 -3.26 0.29
CA THR A 44 1.46 -2.44 -0.94
C THR A 44 0.48 -3.00 -1.97
N TYR A 45 0.50 -4.31 -2.22
CA TYR A 45 -0.43 -4.96 -3.15
C TYR A 45 -1.90 -4.79 -2.74
N LEU A 46 -2.23 -5.00 -1.46
CA LEU A 46 -3.58 -4.81 -0.93
C LEU A 46 -4.03 -3.36 -1.11
N ARG A 47 -3.14 -2.40 -0.86
CA ARG A 47 -3.42 -0.97 -1.06
C ARG A 47 -3.64 -0.63 -2.54
N LYS A 48 -2.82 -1.18 -3.44
CA LYS A 48 -2.99 -0.98 -4.90
C LYS A 48 -4.32 -1.48 -5.40
N THR A 49 -4.71 -2.68 -4.98
CA THR A 49 -5.94 -3.34 -5.43
C THR A 49 -7.20 -2.79 -4.76
N GLY A 50 -7.06 -1.85 -3.82
CA GLY A 50 -8.17 -1.26 -3.07
C GLY A 50 -8.74 -2.19 -2.00
N GLY A 51 -8.00 -3.23 -1.60
CA GLY A 51 -8.42 -4.21 -0.59
C GLY A 51 -9.65 -5.02 -1.02
N THR A 52 -10.58 -5.22 -0.09
CA THR A 52 -11.85 -5.90 -0.37
C THR A 52 -12.65 -5.11 -1.40
N PRO A 53 -13.17 -5.74 -2.47
CA PRO A 53 -14.00 -5.05 -3.45
C PRO A 53 -15.23 -4.43 -2.80
N HIS A 54 -15.41 -3.12 -2.98
CA HIS A 54 -16.58 -2.38 -2.52
C HIS A 54 -16.78 -1.10 -3.37
N PRO A 55 -18.02 -0.59 -3.48
CA PRO A 55 -18.35 0.64 -4.21
C PRO A 55 -17.55 1.86 -3.72
N ARG A 56 -17.16 2.73 -4.66
CA ARG A 56 -16.50 4.01 -4.40
C ARG A 56 -17.21 5.16 -5.08
N ARG A 57 -17.21 6.33 -4.44
CA ARG A 57 -17.58 7.59 -5.09
C ARG A 57 -16.45 8.03 -6.02
N VAL A 58 -16.79 8.36 -7.26
CA VAL A 58 -15.82 8.77 -8.27
C VAL A 58 -15.80 10.29 -8.35
N HIS A 59 -14.64 10.88 -8.08
CA HIS A 59 -14.36 12.30 -8.22
C HIS A 59 -13.44 12.53 -9.41
N ARG A 60 -13.62 13.64 -10.12
CA ARG A 60 -12.73 14.05 -11.21
C ARG A 60 -12.17 15.42 -10.87
N SER A 61 -10.90 15.65 -11.19
CA SER A 61 -10.35 17.00 -11.12
C SER A 61 -11.10 17.94 -12.08
N ASN A 62 -11.07 19.23 -11.78
CA ASN A 62 -11.63 20.26 -12.64
C ASN A 62 -10.92 20.31 -14.01
N GLU A 63 -9.65 19.90 -14.06
CA GLU A 63 -8.79 19.85 -15.23
C GLU A 63 -8.85 18.51 -15.98
N PHE A 64 -9.72 17.58 -15.56
CA PHE A 64 -9.75 16.22 -16.07
C PHE A 64 -10.09 16.17 -17.57
N VAL A 65 -9.17 15.64 -18.38
CA VAL A 65 -9.37 15.44 -19.81
C VAL A 65 -8.99 14.01 -20.18
N CYS A 66 -9.90 13.33 -20.89
CA CYS A 66 -9.66 12.00 -21.43
C CYS A 66 -9.70 12.04 -22.97
N PRO A 67 -8.68 11.54 -23.68
CA PRO A 67 -8.70 11.41 -25.14
C PRO A 67 -9.94 10.64 -25.61
N SER A 68 -10.57 11.11 -26.69
CA SER A 68 -11.85 10.54 -27.18
C SER A 68 -11.80 9.02 -27.43
N HIS A 69 -10.66 8.51 -27.92
CA HIS A 69 -10.45 7.09 -28.17
C HIS A 69 -10.34 6.22 -26.90
N LEU A 70 -10.18 6.81 -25.72
CA LEU A 70 -10.09 6.11 -24.43
C LEU A 70 -11.38 6.23 -23.58
N GLN A 71 -12.38 6.97 -24.07
CA GLN A 71 -13.60 7.25 -23.30
C GLN A 71 -14.41 6.00 -22.95
N ASN A 72 -14.39 4.98 -23.82
CA ASN A 72 -15.07 3.72 -23.55
C ASN A 72 -14.42 2.97 -22.36
N GLY A 73 -13.09 2.79 -22.40
CA GLY A 73 -12.35 2.16 -21.30
C GLY A 73 -12.45 2.96 -19.99
N LEU A 74 -12.43 4.29 -20.05
CA LEU A 74 -12.69 5.14 -18.87
C LEU A 74 -14.08 4.89 -18.29
N SER A 75 -15.12 4.85 -19.13
CA SER A 75 -16.50 4.62 -18.67
C SER A 75 -16.67 3.26 -18.02
N GLN A 76 -16.03 2.21 -18.57
CA GLN A 76 -16.02 0.87 -17.98
C GLN A 76 -15.29 0.84 -16.64
N LEU A 77 -14.13 1.50 -16.53
CA LEU A 77 -13.38 1.57 -15.28
C LEU A 77 -14.16 2.32 -14.18
N ILE A 78 -14.79 3.44 -14.53
CA ILE A 78 -15.67 4.18 -13.60
C ILE A 78 -16.82 3.30 -13.12
N HIS A 79 -17.44 2.56 -14.04
CA HIS A 79 -18.47 1.59 -13.67
C HIS A 79 -17.94 0.52 -12.70
N CYS A 80 -16.71 0.04 -12.88
CA CYS A 80 -16.10 -0.88 -11.93
C CYS A 80 -15.92 -0.26 -10.54
N LEU A 81 -15.40 0.97 -10.46
CA LEU A 81 -15.19 1.70 -9.21
C LEU A 81 -16.52 1.93 -8.47
N GLU A 82 -17.55 2.40 -9.18
CA GLU A 82 -18.87 2.72 -8.60
C GLU A 82 -19.63 1.48 -8.12
N ASN A 83 -19.44 0.32 -8.79
CA ASN A 83 -20.10 -0.93 -8.40
C ASN A 83 -19.23 -1.81 -7.48
N GLY A 84 -17.99 -1.39 -7.22
CA GLY A 84 -17.06 -2.15 -6.38
C GLY A 84 -16.59 -3.45 -7.00
N THR A 85 -16.55 -3.54 -8.32
CA THR A 85 -15.93 -4.68 -9.01
C THR A 85 -14.42 -4.46 -9.11
N SER A 86 -13.69 -5.55 -9.39
CA SER A 86 -12.23 -5.49 -9.46
C SER A 86 -11.76 -4.57 -10.59
N ILE A 87 -10.86 -3.63 -10.24
CA ILE A 87 -10.12 -2.82 -11.22
C ILE A 87 -8.84 -3.52 -11.70
N SER A 88 -8.58 -4.74 -11.25
CA SER A 88 -7.35 -5.47 -11.56
C SER A 88 -7.03 -5.62 -13.05
N PRO A 89 -8.02 -5.77 -13.95
CA PRO A 89 -7.76 -5.84 -15.39
C PRO A 89 -7.01 -4.62 -15.95
N TYR A 90 -7.11 -3.46 -15.31
CA TYR A 90 -6.52 -2.20 -15.79
C TYR A 90 -5.07 -1.96 -15.33
N PHE A 91 -4.53 -2.80 -14.43
CA PHE A 91 -3.14 -2.71 -14.00
C PHE A 91 -2.15 -3.17 -15.07
N SER A 92 -0.86 -3.03 -14.79
CA SER A 92 0.19 -3.63 -15.59
C SER A 92 0.25 -5.15 -15.50
N ARG A 93 0.92 -5.76 -16.49
CA ARG A 93 1.25 -7.21 -16.50
C ARG A 93 2.10 -7.65 -15.31
N ALA A 94 2.65 -6.70 -14.56
CA ALA A 94 3.46 -6.93 -13.38
C ALA A 94 2.65 -6.93 -12.07
N ILE A 95 1.33 -6.72 -12.11
CA ILE A 95 0.51 -6.64 -10.88
C ILE A 95 0.61 -7.89 -10.00
N ASP A 96 0.73 -9.07 -10.62
CA ASP A 96 0.87 -10.35 -9.93
C ASP A 96 2.32 -10.64 -9.51
N ASP A 97 3.27 -9.71 -9.63
CA ASP A 97 4.65 -9.85 -9.15
C ASP A 97 4.94 -8.77 -8.11
N ILE A 98 4.79 -9.11 -6.83
CA ILE A 98 5.00 -8.18 -5.72
C ILE A 98 6.48 -7.78 -5.55
N SER A 99 7.40 -8.45 -6.26
CA SER A 99 8.80 -8.01 -6.35
C SER A 99 8.96 -6.72 -7.18
N LYS A 100 7.96 -6.36 -8.00
CA LYS A 100 8.00 -5.17 -8.85
C LYS A 100 7.61 -3.94 -8.06
N ILE A 101 8.56 -3.01 -7.98
CA ILE A 101 8.39 -1.74 -7.28
C ILE A 101 7.71 -0.74 -8.21
N ASP A 102 6.59 -0.20 -7.75
CA ASP A 102 5.96 0.96 -8.35
C ASP A 102 6.37 2.17 -7.53
N ARG A 103 7.38 2.87 -8.04
CA ARG A 103 7.99 3.97 -7.31
C ARG A 103 7.04 5.15 -7.13
N MET A 104 6.16 5.40 -8.10
CA MET A 104 5.20 6.49 -8.01
C MET A 104 4.13 6.17 -6.98
N PHE A 105 3.60 4.95 -6.98
CA PHE A 105 2.62 4.53 -5.98
C PHE A 105 3.21 4.43 -4.58
N ASN A 106 4.47 4.01 -4.46
CA ASN A 106 5.14 3.91 -3.17
C ASN A 106 5.58 5.28 -2.62
N ASP A 107 5.82 6.26 -3.49
CA ASP A 107 6.22 7.61 -3.08
C ASP A 107 5.03 8.55 -2.91
N TRP A 108 4.00 8.46 -3.76
CA TRP A 108 2.87 9.40 -3.80
C TRP A 108 1.50 8.73 -3.62
N GLY A 109 1.41 7.41 -3.56
CA GLY A 109 0.11 6.70 -3.50
C GLY A 109 -0.72 6.80 -4.77
N VAL A 110 -0.21 7.43 -5.83
CA VAL A 110 -0.90 7.59 -7.11
C VAL A 110 -0.80 6.30 -7.92
N LEU A 111 -1.95 5.75 -8.28
CA LEU A 111 -2.08 4.62 -9.18
C LEU A 111 -2.12 5.10 -10.62
N HIS A 112 -1.59 4.27 -11.51
CA HIS A 112 -1.67 4.48 -12.96
C HIS A 112 -2.30 3.25 -13.63
N LEU A 113 -3.40 3.47 -14.34
CA LEU A 113 -4.22 2.43 -14.96
C LEU A 113 -4.30 2.64 -16.46
N HIS A 114 -4.30 1.54 -17.21
CA HIS A 114 -4.58 1.61 -18.64
C HIS A 114 -6.06 1.85 -18.88
N LEU A 115 -6.41 2.33 -20.07
CA LEU A 115 -7.80 2.66 -20.44
C LEU A 115 -8.25 1.96 -21.72
N GLY A 116 -7.67 0.78 -22.00
CA GLY A 116 -8.09 -0.07 -23.12
C GLY A 116 -9.51 -0.59 -22.91
N ASP A 117 -10.21 -0.88 -24.00
CA ASP A 117 -11.60 -1.38 -23.96
C ASP A 117 -11.77 -2.81 -24.45
N LYS A 118 -10.64 -3.49 -24.71
CA LYS A 118 -10.54 -4.88 -25.16
C LYS A 118 -9.54 -5.66 -24.31
N PRO A 119 -9.67 -6.99 -24.22
CA PRO A 119 -8.67 -7.84 -23.58
C PRO A 119 -7.28 -7.71 -24.22
N ASP A 120 -6.23 -7.74 -23.40
CA ASP A 120 -4.84 -7.72 -23.87
C ASP A 120 -4.49 -9.00 -24.61
N GLN A 121 -3.84 -8.87 -25.78
CA GLN A 121 -3.51 -10.01 -26.64
C GLN A 121 -2.57 -11.03 -25.98
N ARG A 122 -1.73 -10.62 -25.02
CA ARG A 122 -0.77 -11.51 -24.37
C ARG A 122 -1.30 -12.09 -23.06
N ASP A 123 -2.20 -11.38 -22.39
CA ASP A 123 -2.84 -11.81 -21.15
C ASP A 123 -4.30 -11.36 -21.11
N GLN A 124 -5.21 -12.26 -21.49
CA GLN A 124 -6.65 -11.97 -21.60
C GLN A 124 -7.32 -11.59 -20.27
N ARG A 125 -6.63 -11.73 -19.12
CA ARG A 125 -7.10 -11.26 -17.81
C ARG A 125 -7.00 -9.73 -17.66
N LEU A 126 -6.16 -9.10 -18.48
CA LEU A 126 -5.91 -7.67 -18.48
C LEU A 126 -6.55 -7.00 -19.69
N ILE A 127 -6.69 -5.68 -19.66
CA ILE A 127 -7.07 -4.90 -20.84
C ILE A 127 -5.85 -4.44 -21.65
N GLU A 128 -6.08 -4.15 -22.92
CA GLU A 128 -5.04 -3.77 -23.85
C GLU A 128 -4.27 -2.52 -23.40
N ARG A 129 -2.97 -2.51 -23.67
CA ARG A 129 -2.08 -1.46 -23.19
C ARG A 129 -2.30 -0.18 -23.99
N THR A 130 -2.74 0.86 -23.30
CA THR A 130 -2.77 2.23 -23.81
C THR A 130 -1.43 2.94 -23.62
N GLY A 131 -1.14 3.92 -24.48
CA GLY A 131 -0.02 4.85 -24.28
C GLY A 131 -0.30 5.81 -23.12
N PRO A 132 -1.40 6.57 -23.16
CA PRO A 132 -1.86 7.35 -22.02
C PRO A 132 -2.48 6.47 -20.93
N LEU A 133 -2.38 6.91 -19.67
CA LEU A 133 -2.81 6.21 -18.47
C LEU A 133 -3.67 7.12 -17.62
N LEU A 134 -4.73 6.58 -17.03
CA LEU A 134 -5.43 7.27 -15.95
C LEU A 134 -4.55 7.27 -14.71
N PHE A 135 -4.21 8.44 -14.20
CA PHE A 135 -3.65 8.58 -12.86
C PHE A 135 -4.78 8.87 -11.88
N LEU A 136 -4.83 8.11 -10.79
CA LEU A 136 -5.86 8.23 -9.77
C LEU A 136 -5.30 7.99 -8.37
N TYR A 137 -6.01 8.51 -7.37
CA TYR A 137 -5.74 8.25 -5.96
C TYR A 137 -6.94 7.53 -5.35
N LEU A 138 -6.70 6.43 -4.63
CA LEU A 138 -7.75 5.68 -3.95
C LEU A 138 -7.72 5.98 -2.44
N GLN A 139 -8.87 6.37 -1.91
CA GLN A 139 -9.16 6.23 -0.49
C GLN A 139 -10.09 5.04 -0.26
N LYS A 140 -10.49 4.84 1.00
CA LYS A 140 -11.45 3.81 1.39
C LYS A 140 -12.68 3.94 0.49
N ASP A 141 -13.50 4.97 0.65
CA ASP A 141 -14.82 5.06 -0.02
C ASP A 141 -14.81 5.92 -1.30
N ASP A 142 -13.66 6.41 -1.73
CA ASP A 142 -13.53 7.40 -2.81
C ASP A 142 -12.41 7.04 -3.79
N ALA A 143 -12.64 7.33 -5.07
CA ALA A 143 -11.65 7.25 -6.14
C ALA A 143 -11.53 8.61 -6.82
N TYR A 144 -10.35 9.21 -6.73
CA TYR A 144 -10.04 10.54 -7.22
C TYR A 144 -9.27 10.45 -8.54
N LEU A 145 -9.95 10.69 -9.66
CA LEU A 145 -9.39 10.64 -11.01
C LEU A 145 -8.66 11.96 -11.27
N ILE A 146 -7.33 11.92 -11.21
CA ILE A 146 -6.47 13.11 -11.29
C ILE A 146 -6.44 13.61 -12.73
N ASN A 147 -5.90 12.84 -13.67
CA ASN A 147 -5.96 13.13 -15.10
C ASN A 147 -5.50 11.93 -15.93
N VAL A 148 -5.50 12.08 -17.26
CA VAL A 148 -4.85 11.13 -18.18
C VAL A 148 -3.48 11.66 -18.59
N TYR A 149 -2.42 10.95 -18.22
CA TYR A 149 -1.01 11.31 -18.46
C TYR A 149 -0.34 10.33 -19.43
N TRP A 150 0.83 10.68 -19.97
CA TRP A 150 1.61 9.77 -20.78
C TRP A 150 2.43 8.80 -19.94
N HIS A 151 2.71 7.63 -20.50
CA HIS A 151 3.64 6.70 -19.90
C HIS A 151 5.04 7.33 -19.82
N GLY A 152 5.51 7.61 -18.59
CA GLY A 152 6.78 8.31 -18.36
C GLY A 152 6.66 9.48 -17.40
N ASP A 153 5.46 10.05 -17.24
CA ASP A 153 5.17 11.24 -16.42
C ASP A 153 5.14 10.91 -14.91
N TRP A 154 6.04 10.02 -14.47
CA TRP A 154 6.06 9.47 -13.12
C TRP A 154 6.42 10.50 -12.07
N THR A 155 7.14 11.55 -12.45
CA THR A 155 7.69 12.59 -11.56
C THR A 155 7.12 13.98 -11.83
N ASP A 156 6.07 14.09 -12.65
CA ASP A 156 5.38 15.34 -12.92
C ASP A 156 4.71 15.86 -11.64
N ARG A 157 5.20 17.00 -11.13
CA ARG A 157 4.71 17.58 -9.87
C ARG A 157 3.34 18.23 -10.01
N SER A 158 2.89 18.52 -11.22
CA SER A 158 1.54 19.03 -11.48
C SER A 158 0.47 18.06 -10.99
N ILE A 159 0.79 16.76 -10.87
CA ILE A 159 -0.09 15.72 -10.31
C ILE A 159 -0.43 16.03 -8.85
N LEU A 160 0.59 16.32 -8.03
CA LEU A 160 0.40 16.66 -6.62
C LEU A 160 -0.29 18.02 -6.46
N GLN A 161 0.04 18.98 -7.33
CA GLN A 161 -0.64 20.28 -7.35
C GLN A 161 -2.12 20.12 -7.69
N THR A 162 -2.46 19.32 -8.71
CA THR A 162 -3.84 19.01 -9.10
C THR A 162 -4.60 18.37 -7.95
N MET A 163 -3.97 17.44 -7.22
CA MET A 163 -4.58 16.83 -6.03
C MET A 163 -4.86 17.88 -4.94
N TYR A 164 -3.93 18.80 -4.67
CA TYR A 164 -4.12 19.86 -3.68
C TYR A 164 -5.21 20.86 -4.09
N ASP A 165 -5.22 21.29 -5.35
CA ASP A 165 -6.17 22.29 -5.86
C ASP A 165 -7.61 21.77 -5.88
N ASN A 166 -7.79 20.46 -6.07
CA ASN A 166 -9.11 19.84 -6.16
C ASN A 166 -9.59 19.21 -4.84
N TRP A 167 -8.66 18.61 -4.08
CA TRP A 167 -8.95 17.83 -2.87
C TRP A 167 -7.85 18.08 -1.82
N PRO A 168 -7.77 19.31 -1.26
CA PRO A 168 -6.72 19.70 -0.34
C PRO A 168 -6.60 18.75 0.87
N GLU A 169 -7.71 18.15 1.31
CA GLU A 169 -7.75 17.15 2.38
C GLU A 169 -6.88 15.91 2.12
N LEU A 170 -6.57 15.59 0.86
CA LEU A 170 -5.65 14.50 0.51
C LEU A 170 -4.18 14.87 0.77
N ILE A 171 -3.85 16.16 0.79
CA ILE A 171 -2.48 16.67 0.87
C ILE A 171 -2.19 17.30 2.24
N GLU A 172 -3.19 17.91 2.88
CA GLU A 172 -3.09 18.55 4.20
C GLU A 172 -2.38 17.71 5.28
N PRO A 173 -2.57 16.38 5.38
CA PRO A 173 -1.86 15.54 6.36
C PRO A 173 -0.34 15.52 6.16
N TYR A 174 0.14 15.83 4.96
CA TYR A 174 1.54 15.74 4.58
C TYR A 174 2.27 17.10 4.59
N ILE A 175 1.55 18.19 4.85
CA ILE A 175 2.13 19.54 4.94
C ILE A 175 3.04 19.64 6.18
N LEU A 176 4.26 20.15 5.98
CA LEU A 176 5.20 20.43 7.06
C LEU A 176 4.82 21.71 7.81
N LYS A 177 3.81 21.61 8.69
CA LYS A 177 3.25 22.73 9.48
C LYS A 177 4.24 23.43 10.41
N SER A 178 5.39 22.81 10.72
CA SER A 178 6.46 23.41 11.52
C SER A 178 7.28 24.46 10.76
N LEU A 179 7.16 24.51 9.42
CA LEU A 179 7.81 25.51 8.59
C LEU A 179 7.02 26.83 8.60
N LYS A 180 7.73 27.94 8.42
CA LYS A 180 7.10 29.25 8.28
C LYS A 180 6.26 29.31 7.00
N LYS A 181 5.15 30.06 7.02
CA LYS A 181 4.36 30.34 5.81
C LYS A 181 5.27 30.93 4.72
N GLY A 182 5.15 30.42 3.49
CA GLY A 182 6.01 30.81 2.36
C GLY A 182 7.40 30.17 2.38
N ALA A 183 7.63 29.17 3.23
CA ALA A 183 8.84 28.35 3.16
C ALA A 183 8.88 27.59 1.83
N LYS A 184 10.06 27.57 1.23
CA LYS A 184 10.34 26.92 -0.05
C LYS A 184 11.64 26.13 0.04
N LEU A 185 11.78 25.15 -0.84
CA LEU A 185 13.02 24.42 -1.04
C LEU A 185 14.05 25.36 -1.67
N VAL A 186 15.27 25.38 -1.11
CA VAL A 186 16.37 26.18 -1.67
C VAL A 186 16.76 25.64 -3.05
N HIS A 187 16.68 24.33 -3.23
CA HIS A 187 16.94 23.65 -4.48
C HIS A 187 15.82 22.65 -4.76
N GLN A 188 15.10 22.87 -5.86
CA GLN A 188 14.07 21.95 -6.35
C GLN A 188 14.70 21.07 -7.43
N LEU A 189 14.70 19.76 -7.21
CA LEU A 189 15.19 18.81 -8.20
C LEU A 189 14.38 18.90 -9.50
N THR A 190 15.05 18.80 -10.64
CA THR A 190 14.39 18.53 -11.93
C THR A 190 13.64 17.21 -11.89
N GLU A 191 12.75 16.97 -12.86
CA GLU A 191 11.99 15.71 -12.93
C GLU A 191 12.89 14.47 -13.11
N ASN A 192 14.00 14.62 -13.84
CA ASN A 192 14.99 13.56 -14.03
C ASN A 192 15.76 13.29 -12.72
N GLU A 193 16.22 14.33 -12.04
CA GLU A 193 16.89 14.17 -10.74
C GLU A 193 15.95 13.56 -9.69
N LEU A 194 14.68 13.96 -9.68
CA LEU A 194 13.66 13.32 -8.83
C LEU A 194 13.47 11.85 -9.21
N HIS A 195 13.46 11.53 -10.51
CA HIS A 195 13.32 10.15 -10.98
C HIS A 195 14.49 9.27 -10.50
N GLU A 196 15.72 9.78 -10.59
CA GLU A 196 16.92 9.10 -10.10
C GLU A 196 16.93 8.97 -8.58
N ALA A 197 16.68 10.06 -7.84
CA ALA A 197 16.64 10.05 -6.38
C ALA A 197 15.58 9.09 -5.84
N ARG A 198 14.37 9.13 -6.41
CA ARG A 198 13.30 8.17 -6.13
C ARG A 198 13.72 6.75 -6.50
N GLY A 199 14.45 6.60 -7.61
CA GLY A 199 15.00 5.34 -8.06
C GLY A 199 15.94 4.68 -7.06
N GLU A 200 16.63 5.47 -6.26
CA GLU A 200 17.52 5.03 -5.19
C GLU A 200 16.85 4.95 -3.80
N GLY A 201 15.54 5.18 -3.70
CA GLY A 201 14.83 5.14 -2.41
C GLY A 201 15.10 6.36 -1.53
N SER A 202 15.49 7.49 -2.11
CA SER A 202 15.65 8.74 -1.37
C SER A 202 14.30 9.41 -1.11
N LEU A 203 14.09 9.85 0.13
CA LEU A 203 12.99 10.74 0.48
C LEU A 203 13.28 12.14 -0.06
N VAL A 204 12.42 12.63 -0.97
CA VAL A 204 12.53 13.98 -1.52
C VAL A 204 11.28 14.77 -1.16
N LEU A 205 11.45 15.84 -0.37
CA LEU A 205 10.36 16.78 -0.07
C LEU A 205 9.83 17.42 -1.35
N GLN A 206 8.53 17.69 -1.39
CA GLN A 206 7.88 18.33 -2.54
C GLN A 206 7.44 19.74 -2.16
N GLU A 207 7.52 20.65 -3.12
CA GLU A 207 7.02 22.01 -3.00
C GLU A 207 5.78 22.16 -3.87
N LEU A 208 4.73 22.73 -3.30
CA LEU A 208 3.46 23.08 -3.94
C LEU A 208 3.14 24.55 -3.66
N THR A 209 2.16 25.10 -4.34
CA THR A 209 1.67 26.47 -4.12
C THR A 209 0.25 26.50 -3.58
N ASP A 210 -0.03 27.39 -2.64
CA ASP A 210 -1.38 27.65 -2.15
C ASP A 210 -2.22 28.45 -3.16
N GLU A 211 -3.51 28.65 -2.86
CA GLU A 211 -4.46 29.42 -3.68
C GLU A 211 -4.00 30.86 -3.99
N ASN A 212 -3.09 31.42 -3.18
CA ASN A 212 -2.54 32.76 -3.34
C ASN A 212 -1.16 32.74 -4.02
N GLY A 213 -0.68 31.57 -4.45
CA GLY A 213 0.62 31.36 -5.06
C GLY A 213 1.79 31.32 -4.08
N PHE A 214 1.55 31.23 -2.76
CA PHE A 214 2.64 31.08 -1.79
C PHE A 214 3.11 29.63 -1.73
N PRO A 215 4.43 29.37 -1.74
CA PRO A 215 4.94 28.01 -1.64
C PRO A 215 4.73 27.44 -0.24
N PHE A 216 4.51 26.14 -0.21
CA PHE A 216 4.59 25.32 1.00
C PHE A 216 5.23 23.97 0.67
N VAL A 217 5.81 23.33 1.70
CA VAL A 217 6.54 22.07 1.53
C VAL A 217 5.75 20.93 2.17
N ILE A 218 5.67 19.82 1.44
CA ILE A 218 5.08 18.57 1.91
C ILE A 218 6.15 17.47 1.96
N ILE A 219 5.96 16.54 2.89
CA ILE A 219 6.50 15.19 2.70
C ILE A 219 5.67 14.55 1.56
N PRO A 220 6.24 13.72 0.68
CA PRO A 220 5.44 12.99 -0.30
C PRO A 220 4.26 12.26 0.36
N PRO A 221 3.10 12.14 -0.30
CA PRO A 221 2.01 11.32 0.20
C PRO A 221 2.49 9.89 0.54
N THR A 222 1.78 9.12 1.35
CA THR A 222 2.31 7.83 1.88
C THR A 222 3.59 7.91 2.73
N PHE A 223 4.01 9.14 3.06
CA PHE A 223 5.26 9.49 3.75
C PHE A 223 6.54 9.17 2.95
N GLY A 224 6.41 9.20 1.61
CA GLY A 224 7.46 8.81 0.68
C GLY A 224 7.87 7.35 0.81
N MET A 225 9.11 7.05 0.42
CA MET A 225 9.67 5.71 0.47
C MET A 225 10.83 5.59 1.45
N THR A 226 11.05 4.36 1.91
CA THR A 226 12.27 3.98 2.63
C THR A 226 13.40 3.62 1.65
N THR A 227 14.60 3.37 2.18
CA THR A 227 15.76 2.93 1.38
C THR A 227 15.59 1.55 0.73
N SER A 228 14.66 0.73 1.22
CA SER A 228 14.25 -0.51 0.53
C SER A 228 13.30 -0.25 -0.66
N ARG A 229 12.93 1.02 -0.88
CA ARG A 229 12.00 1.52 -1.91
C ARG A 229 10.55 1.06 -1.69
N ASP A 230 10.24 0.60 -0.49
CA ASP A 230 8.87 0.32 -0.05
C ASP A 230 8.24 1.62 0.48
N ALA A 231 6.91 1.72 0.41
CA ALA A 231 6.21 2.90 0.91
C ALA A 231 6.37 3.00 2.44
N SER A 232 6.74 4.19 2.94
CA SER A 232 6.97 4.42 4.37
C SER A 232 5.75 4.07 5.23
N GLN A 233 4.53 4.30 4.72
CA GLN A 233 3.31 3.92 5.43
C GLN A 233 3.08 2.40 5.52
N ASP A 234 3.53 1.62 4.53
CA ASP A 234 3.38 0.16 4.53
C ASP A 234 4.39 -0.46 5.51
N VAL A 235 5.62 0.07 5.54
CA VAL A 235 6.62 -0.26 6.57
C VAL A 235 6.11 0.09 7.97
N SER A 236 5.56 1.30 8.14
CA SER A 236 4.97 1.72 9.41
C SER A 236 3.79 0.84 9.85
N SER A 237 3.02 0.32 8.89
CA SER A 237 1.92 -0.62 9.19
C SER A 237 2.47 -1.96 9.65
N TYR A 238 3.50 -2.47 8.99
CA TYR A 238 4.22 -3.69 9.38
C TYR A 238 4.79 -3.58 10.81
N ASP A 239 5.50 -2.49 11.11
CA ASP A 239 6.12 -2.29 12.42
C ASP A 239 5.08 -2.28 13.54
N LYS A 240 3.90 -1.67 13.33
CA LYS A 240 2.78 -1.68 14.29
C LYS A 240 2.25 -3.08 14.56
N PHE A 241 2.13 -3.93 13.54
CA PHE A 241 1.71 -5.32 13.72
C PHE A 241 2.77 -6.14 14.48
N VAL A 242 4.05 -5.96 14.14
CA VAL A 242 5.15 -6.60 14.86
C VAL A 242 5.17 -6.19 16.32
N GLU A 243 5.03 -4.89 16.61
CA GLU A 243 4.97 -4.37 17.99
C GLU A 243 3.80 -4.99 18.77
N LEU A 244 2.62 -5.09 18.16
CA LEU A 244 1.45 -5.74 18.77
C LEU A 244 1.74 -7.21 19.12
N LEU A 245 2.36 -7.97 18.21
CA LEU A 245 2.68 -9.38 18.42
C LEU A 245 3.74 -9.57 19.50
N LEU A 246 4.78 -8.73 19.54
CA LEU A 246 5.80 -8.75 20.58
C LEU A 246 5.23 -8.37 21.96
N HIS A 247 4.27 -7.44 22.00
CA HIS A 247 3.52 -7.14 23.21
C HIS A 247 2.67 -8.32 23.67
N LEU A 248 2.05 -9.05 22.74
CA LEU A 248 1.28 -10.26 23.05
C LEU A 248 2.18 -11.37 23.62
N GLU A 249 3.34 -11.64 23.02
CA GLU A 249 4.32 -12.58 23.59
C GLU A 249 4.78 -12.19 24.99
N SER A 250 5.04 -10.89 25.19
CA SER A 250 5.42 -10.34 26.50
C SER A 250 4.30 -10.48 27.52
N HIS A 251 3.04 -10.38 27.08
CA HIS A 251 1.88 -10.60 27.94
C HIS A 251 1.82 -12.06 28.42
N PHE A 252 1.96 -13.04 27.53
CA PHE A 252 1.97 -14.47 27.93
C PHE A 252 3.14 -14.84 28.84
N LYS A 253 4.31 -14.23 28.64
CA LYS A 253 5.48 -14.42 29.53
C LYS A 253 5.27 -13.87 30.94
N LYS A 254 4.42 -12.86 31.11
CA LYS A 254 4.20 -12.17 32.40
C LYS A 254 3.00 -12.71 33.18
N ASN A 255 2.03 -13.34 32.51
CA ASN A 255 0.76 -13.77 33.11
C ASN A 255 0.63 -15.30 33.00
N HIS A 256 1.42 -16.03 33.81
CA HIS A 256 1.43 -17.50 33.82
C HIS A 256 0.10 -18.11 34.28
N GLU A 257 -0.70 -17.34 35.01
CA GLU A 257 -2.04 -17.70 35.47
C GLU A 257 -3.06 -17.88 34.33
N LEU A 258 -2.75 -17.41 33.12
CA LEU A 258 -3.58 -17.65 31.93
C LEU A 258 -3.64 -19.14 31.54
N PHE A 259 -2.73 -19.95 32.06
CA PHE A 259 -2.62 -21.36 31.74
C PHE A 259 -3.17 -22.21 32.90
N GLU A 260 -4.41 -22.69 32.75
CA GLU A 260 -5.04 -23.59 33.74
C GLU A 260 -4.55 -25.05 33.60
N GLY A 261 -4.34 -25.76 34.72
CA GLY A 261 -4.14 -27.22 34.74
C GLY A 261 -2.69 -27.71 34.60
N ASN A 262 -2.51 -28.91 34.02
CA ASN A 262 -1.18 -29.50 33.75
C ASN A 262 -0.54 -28.79 32.55
N ILE A 263 0.23 -27.73 32.84
CA ILE A 263 0.93 -26.93 31.85
C ILE A 263 2.08 -27.77 31.25
N ALA A 264 2.08 -27.94 29.93
CA ALA A 264 3.21 -28.54 29.22
C ALA A 264 4.51 -27.75 29.48
N ASN A 265 5.65 -28.44 29.59
CA ASN A 265 6.94 -27.79 29.77
C ASN A 265 7.97 -28.39 28.77
N PRO A 266 8.41 -27.62 27.74
CA PRO A 266 8.07 -26.22 27.49
C PRO A 266 6.62 -26.04 27.04
N LEU A 267 6.06 -24.86 27.34
CA LEU A 267 4.78 -24.42 26.82
C LEU A 267 4.98 -23.88 25.41
N ARG A 268 4.34 -24.53 24.43
CA ARG A 268 4.50 -24.22 23.01
C ARG A 268 3.31 -23.45 22.50
N LEU A 269 3.47 -22.15 22.31
CA LEU A 269 2.40 -21.27 21.87
C LEU A 269 2.58 -20.91 20.41
N LYS A 270 1.50 -21.02 19.64
CA LYS A 270 1.49 -20.71 18.21
C LYS A 270 0.36 -19.75 17.88
N LEU A 271 0.64 -18.73 17.09
CA LEU A 271 -0.38 -17.90 16.48
C LEU A 271 -0.98 -18.65 15.27
N ILE A 272 -2.31 -18.74 15.23
CA ILE A 272 -3.06 -19.31 14.10
C ILE A 272 -4.15 -18.34 13.65
N ARG A 273 -4.61 -18.52 12.40
CA ARG A 273 -5.77 -17.82 11.86
C ARG A 273 -6.82 -18.85 11.44
N ASP A 274 -8.07 -18.63 11.81
CA ASP A 274 -9.18 -19.50 11.42
C ASP A 274 -9.76 -19.14 10.04
N ILE A 275 -10.85 -19.81 9.67
CA ILE A 275 -11.56 -19.60 8.40
C ILE A 275 -12.28 -18.25 8.31
N ASP A 276 -12.60 -17.64 9.45
CA ASP A 276 -13.26 -16.34 9.56
C ASP A 276 -12.24 -15.18 9.65
N ASN A 277 -10.95 -15.47 9.41
CA ASN A 277 -9.81 -14.55 9.52
C ASN A 277 -9.54 -14.01 10.93
N MET A 278 -10.01 -14.72 11.96
CA MET A 278 -9.74 -14.41 13.35
C MET A 278 -8.44 -15.05 13.82
N PHE A 279 -7.63 -14.29 14.55
CA PHE A 279 -6.35 -14.76 15.08
C PHE A 279 -6.51 -15.30 16.50
N TYR A 280 -5.89 -16.45 16.77
CA TYR A 280 -5.89 -17.12 18.07
C TYR A 280 -4.50 -17.58 18.44
N VAL A 281 -4.23 -17.68 19.74
CA VAL A 281 -3.05 -18.38 20.25
C VAL A 281 -3.48 -19.77 20.73
N VAL A 282 -2.77 -20.80 20.27
CA VAL A 282 -3.02 -22.19 20.67
C VAL A 282 -1.79 -22.77 21.34
N GLU A 283 -2.03 -23.59 22.36
CA GLU A 283 -1.01 -24.48 22.91
C GLU A 283 -0.90 -25.71 22.01
N GLN A 284 0.29 -25.95 21.44
CA GLN A 284 0.47 -26.94 20.38
C GLN A 284 0.30 -28.40 20.85
N SER A 285 0.58 -28.70 22.11
CA SER A 285 0.55 -30.07 22.64
C SER A 285 -0.87 -30.56 22.91
N THR A 286 -1.75 -29.66 23.32
CA THR A 286 -3.13 -29.92 23.74
C THR A 286 -4.16 -29.44 22.71
N GLY A 287 -3.76 -28.54 21.80
CA GLY A 287 -4.67 -27.86 20.87
C GLY A 287 -5.59 -26.84 21.53
N THR A 288 -5.36 -26.51 22.80
CA THR A 288 -6.20 -25.60 23.57
C THR A 288 -6.02 -24.17 23.07
N ILE A 289 -7.12 -23.49 22.74
CA ILE A 289 -7.12 -22.05 22.46
C ILE A 289 -6.96 -21.30 23.78
N ILE A 290 -5.98 -20.41 23.81
CA ILE A 290 -5.67 -19.57 24.97
C ILE A 290 -6.31 -18.22 24.72
N LYS A 291 -7.22 -17.85 25.63
CA LYS A 291 -8.01 -16.62 25.55
C LYS A 291 -7.31 -15.46 26.22
#